data_AF-A0A7I8E3X1-F1
#
_entry.id   AF-A0A7I8E3X1-F1
#
_cell.length_a   1.000
_cell.length_b   1.000
_cell.length_c   1.000
_cell.angle_alpha   90.00
_cell.angle_beta   90.00
_cell.angle_gamma   90.00
#
_symmetry.space_group_name_H-M   'P 1'
#
loop_
_entity.id
_entity.type
_entity.pdbx_description
1 polymer ?
#
loop_
_entity_poly.entity_id
_entity_poly.type
_entity_poly.pdbx_seq_one_letter_code
_entity_poly.pdbx_strand_id
1 'polypeptide(L)'
;MGKTGYKTDIVREVELTQKKDDWQAFDSVTIAGITHKKSDPDTDNWKGIPKAGGVCEISYNKEKNTVVFNWKGSKAEESTIDFSSNLHSALNNSGLLENDLKNRDFFEIDSKCDGSTMVPELNKQIENKSLLNHGTWAYYGNAKKGKESERYLFWTSVDTDKINANTQIPVIISTADGKFYISSSTTARKRKDSAHKPYIAIAPTGKSGSSQYKSYIDGKKQYNTLEEAYKAYADVVKNDYSNYKDTLPQ
;
A
#
# COMPACT_ATOMS: atom_id res chain seq x y z
N MET A 1 -34.30 12.87 -10.22
CA MET A 1 -33.48 14.10 -10.13
C MET A 1 -32.12 13.73 -9.53
N GLY A 2 -31.14 13.45 -10.38
CA GLY A 2 -29.77 13.22 -9.94
C GLY A 2 -29.10 14.57 -9.69
N LYS A 3 -28.67 14.84 -8.45
CA LYS A 3 -27.79 15.97 -8.15
C LYS A 3 -26.38 15.60 -8.60
N THR A 4 -26.01 16.03 -9.79
CA THR A 4 -24.61 16.12 -10.21
C THR A 4 -23.92 17.13 -9.31
N GLY A 5 -22.99 16.65 -8.46
CA GLY A 5 -22.13 17.50 -7.66
C GLY A 5 -21.15 18.23 -8.59
N TYR A 6 -21.38 19.53 -8.80
CA TYR A 6 -20.47 20.37 -9.56
C TYR A 6 -19.34 20.85 -8.63
N LYS A 7 -18.14 20.26 -8.81
CA LYS A 7 -16.88 20.73 -8.22
C LYS A 7 -16.60 22.17 -8.66
N THR A 8 -16.16 23.01 -7.74
CA THR A 8 -15.50 24.29 -8.07
C THR A 8 -13.98 24.10 -7.94
N ASP A 9 -13.32 24.22 -9.10
CA ASP A 9 -11.96 23.77 -9.41
C ASP A 9 -10.84 24.77 -9.04
N ILE A 10 -10.91 25.44 -7.89
CA ILE A 10 -9.79 26.27 -7.42
C ILE A 10 -9.40 25.86 -6.01
N VAL A 11 -8.36 25.05 -5.95
CA VAL A 11 -7.63 24.70 -4.74
C VAL A 11 -6.29 25.43 -4.77
N ARG A 12 -6.03 26.24 -3.74
CA ARG A 12 -4.74 26.91 -3.52
C ARG A 12 -4.08 26.25 -2.33
N GLU A 13 -2.82 25.86 -2.48
CA GLU A 13 -2.03 25.35 -1.37
C GLU A 13 -1.04 26.41 -0.91
N VAL A 14 -0.96 26.61 0.41
CA VAL A 14 -0.02 27.52 1.06
C VAL A 14 0.87 26.72 2.00
N GLU A 15 2.16 26.71 1.73
CA GLU A 15 3.15 26.08 2.61
C GLU A 15 3.34 26.92 3.88
N LEU A 16 3.32 26.26 5.03
CA LEU A 16 3.47 26.89 6.33
C LEU A 16 4.93 26.88 6.75
N THR A 17 5.45 28.05 7.11
CA THR A 17 6.83 28.20 7.59
C THR A 17 6.95 28.03 9.11
N GLN A 18 5.84 27.76 9.80
CA GLN A 18 5.83 27.58 11.26
C GLN A 18 6.58 26.30 11.67
N LYS A 19 7.29 26.35 12.81
CA LYS A 19 8.13 25.24 13.30
C LYS A 19 7.49 24.40 14.41
N LYS A 20 6.26 24.71 14.79
CA LYS A 20 5.52 24.05 15.86
C LYS A 20 4.07 23.86 15.43
N ASP A 21 3.43 22.83 15.97
CA ASP A 21 2.03 22.53 15.73
C ASP A 21 1.11 23.51 16.44
N ASP A 22 -0.02 23.80 15.80
CA ASP A 22 -1.07 24.69 16.28
C ASP A 22 -0.68 26.18 16.30
N TRP A 23 -1.65 27.04 16.61
CA TRP A 23 -1.51 28.49 16.67
C TRP A 23 -0.62 28.91 17.84
N GLN A 24 0.63 29.28 17.59
CA GLN A 24 1.58 29.47 18.69
C GLN A 24 1.24 30.63 19.64
N ALA A 25 0.74 31.75 19.10
CA ALA A 25 0.62 33.01 19.83
C ALA A 25 -0.83 33.46 20.10
N PHE A 26 -1.82 32.82 19.48
CA PHE A 26 -3.20 33.28 19.50
C PHE A 26 -4.16 32.15 19.87
N ASP A 27 -5.11 32.43 20.76
CA ASP A 27 -6.17 31.47 21.11
C ASP A 27 -7.27 31.42 20.05
N SER A 28 -7.38 32.46 19.21
CA SER A 28 -8.29 32.53 18.08
C SER A 28 -7.65 33.20 16.88
N VAL A 29 -7.98 32.74 15.68
CA VAL A 29 -7.50 33.32 14.42
C VAL A 29 -8.70 33.61 13.51
N THR A 30 -8.64 34.75 12.82
CA THR A 30 -9.65 35.15 11.84
C THR A 30 -9.02 35.24 10.46
N ILE A 31 -9.50 34.44 9.51
CA ILE A 31 -9.07 34.45 8.10
C ILE A 31 -10.30 34.61 7.22
N ALA A 32 -10.29 35.61 6.33
CA ALA A 32 -11.41 35.92 5.43
C ALA A 32 -12.77 36.06 6.17
N GLY A 33 -12.76 36.60 7.39
CA GLY A 33 -13.97 36.78 8.22
C GLY A 33 -14.44 35.54 8.97
N ILE A 34 -13.75 34.40 8.85
CA ILE A 34 -14.02 33.18 9.62
C ILE A 34 -13.09 33.14 10.83
N THR A 35 -13.66 33.14 12.03
CA THR A 35 -12.92 33.01 13.30
C THR A 35 -12.96 31.57 13.79
N HIS A 36 -11.81 31.02 14.18
CA HIS A 36 -11.68 29.70 14.79
C HIS A 36 -10.78 29.79 16.02
N LYS A 37 -11.20 29.19 17.13
CA LYS A 37 -10.40 29.09 18.36
C LYS A 37 -9.68 27.75 18.42
N LYS A 38 -8.54 27.70 19.12
CA LYS A 38 -7.82 26.44 19.38
C LYS A 38 -8.69 25.32 19.95
N SER A 39 -9.62 25.70 20.84
CA SER A 39 -10.54 24.77 21.49
C SER A 39 -11.69 24.33 20.60
N ASP A 40 -11.92 25.03 19.48
CA ASP A 40 -13.04 24.74 18.60
C ASP A 40 -12.74 23.45 17.81
N PRO A 41 -13.73 22.55 17.67
CA PRO A 41 -13.61 21.43 16.76
C PRO A 41 -13.60 21.92 15.31
N ASP A 42 -13.40 20.99 14.38
CA ASP A 42 -13.57 21.24 12.96
C ASP A 42 -14.96 21.83 12.66
N THR A 43 -14.98 22.82 11.76
CA THR A 43 -16.20 23.45 11.26
C THR A 43 -16.33 23.23 9.75
N ASP A 44 -17.41 23.68 9.14
CA ASP A 44 -17.56 23.63 7.68
C ASP A 44 -16.45 24.39 6.93
N ASN A 45 -15.90 25.41 7.57
CA ASN A 45 -14.92 26.32 7.00
C ASN A 45 -13.48 26.02 7.42
N TRP A 46 -13.30 25.14 8.41
CA TRP A 46 -12.02 24.95 9.07
C TRP A 46 -11.82 23.49 9.45
N LYS A 47 -10.82 22.85 8.86
CA LYS A 47 -10.50 21.44 9.06
C LYS A 47 -9.07 21.29 9.57
N GLY A 48 -8.93 20.64 10.71
CA GLY A 48 -7.65 20.39 11.35
C GLY A 48 -6.98 21.63 11.96
N ILE A 49 -5.73 21.45 12.34
CA ILE A 49 -4.87 22.47 12.93
C ILE A 49 -3.60 22.64 12.08
N PRO A 50 -3.03 23.86 12.00
CA PRO A 50 -1.73 24.06 11.39
C PRO A 50 -0.67 23.13 11.99
N LYS A 51 0.17 22.54 11.14
CA LYS A 51 1.28 21.68 11.56
C LYS A 51 2.63 22.34 11.28
N ALA A 52 3.65 21.98 12.04
CA ALA A 52 5.01 22.41 11.76
C ALA A 52 5.41 22.02 10.32
N GLY A 53 5.84 23.00 9.51
CA GLY A 53 6.17 22.80 8.08
C GLY A 53 4.97 22.40 7.21
N GLY A 54 3.73 22.53 7.72
CA GLY A 54 2.49 22.04 7.12
C GLY A 54 2.08 22.69 5.81
N VAL A 55 0.90 22.30 5.31
CA VAL A 55 0.24 22.96 4.17
C VAL A 55 -1.19 23.32 4.53
N CYS A 56 -1.64 24.50 4.16
CA CYS A 56 -3.06 24.86 4.16
C CYS A 56 -3.63 24.75 2.75
N GLU A 57 -4.57 23.83 2.56
CA GLU A 57 -5.34 23.72 1.33
C GLU A 57 -6.58 24.60 1.45
N ILE A 58 -6.67 25.61 0.59
CA ILE A 58 -7.74 26.59 0.55
C ILE A 58 -8.62 26.26 -0.63
N SER A 59 -9.90 26.00 -0.37
CA SER A 59 -10.90 25.73 -1.40
C SER A 59 -12.11 26.63 -1.24
N TYR A 60 -12.89 26.80 -2.30
CA TYR A 60 -14.14 27.55 -2.27
C TYR A 60 -15.32 26.58 -2.38
N ASN A 61 -16.16 26.57 -1.34
CA ASN A 61 -17.42 25.85 -1.30
C ASN A 61 -18.51 26.74 -1.92
N LYS A 62 -18.87 26.44 -3.16
CA LYS A 62 -19.91 27.18 -3.91
C LYS A 62 -21.31 27.04 -3.30
N GLU A 63 -21.65 25.89 -2.75
CA GLU A 63 -22.98 25.64 -2.18
C GLU A 63 -23.25 26.52 -0.95
N LYS A 64 -22.23 26.64 -0.09
CA LYS A 64 -22.28 27.46 1.13
C LYS A 64 -21.76 28.89 0.90
N ASN A 65 -21.38 29.22 -0.33
CA ASN A 65 -20.77 30.50 -0.72
C ASN A 65 -19.64 30.94 0.24
N THR A 66 -18.70 30.03 0.52
CA THR A 66 -17.70 30.26 1.58
C THR A 66 -16.39 29.53 1.30
N VAL A 67 -15.31 29.94 1.95
CA VAL A 67 -13.99 29.31 1.81
C VAL A 67 -13.78 28.24 2.88
N VAL A 68 -13.03 27.19 2.54
CA VAL A 68 -12.66 26.11 3.47
C VAL A 68 -11.14 26.08 3.57
N PHE A 69 -10.64 26.16 4.80
CA PHE A 69 -9.25 25.99 5.16
C PHE A 69 -9.04 24.56 5.67
N ASN A 70 -8.18 23.80 5.01
CA ASN A 70 -7.86 22.43 5.37
C ASN A 70 -6.37 22.33 5.69
N TRP A 71 -6.07 22.31 7.00
CA TRP A 71 -4.71 22.31 7.53
C TRP A 71 -4.17 20.88 7.59
N LYS A 72 -3.04 20.65 6.92
CA LYS A 72 -2.39 19.35 6.78
C LYS A 72 -0.95 19.42 7.30
N GLY A 73 -0.38 18.24 7.57
CA GLY A 73 1.06 18.05 7.80
C GLY A 73 1.91 18.55 6.63
N SER A 74 3.23 18.58 6.81
CA SER A 74 4.14 19.04 5.76
C SER A 74 3.93 18.22 4.49
N LYS A 75 4.10 18.85 3.32
CA LYS A 75 4.15 18.17 2.02
C LYS A 75 5.33 17.18 1.90
N ALA A 76 6.21 17.18 2.90
CA ALA A 76 7.37 16.33 3.05
C ALA A 76 7.27 15.59 4.39
N GLU A 77 6.28 14.71 4.54
CA GLU A 77 6.71 13.38 4.91
C GLU A 77 7.33 12.81 3.63
N GLU A 78 8.65 12.65 3.64
CA GLU A 78 9.31 11.74 2.71
C GLU A 78 8.41 10.50 2.64
N SER A 79 7.97 10.08 1.44
CA SER A 79 7.07 8.93 1.34
C SER A 79 7.64 7.82 2.21
N THR A 80 6.82 7.31 3.13
CA THR A 80 7.28 6.23 4.02
C THR A 80 7.78 5.03 3.21
N ILE A 81 7.33 4.94 1.96
CA ILE A 81 7.68 3.95 0.95
C ILE A 81 8.62 4.53 -0.11
N ASP A 82 9.73 3.84 -0.38
CA ASP A 82 10.61 4.03 -1.52
C ASP A 82 10.14 3.18 -2.71
N PHE A 83 9.53 3.84 -3.69
CA PHE A 83 9.04 3.21 -4.92
C PHE A 83 10.12 2.91 -5.95
N SER A 84 11.39 3.26 -5.69
CA SER A 84 12.52 2.84 -6.51
C SER A 84 13.04 1.44 -6.14
N SER A 85 12.60 0.89 -4.99
CA SER A 85 13.04 -0.39 -4.48
C SER A 85 12.62 -1.57 -5.38
N ASN A 86 13.55 -2.52 -5.57
CA ASN A 86 13.25 -3.79 -6.23
C ASN A 86 12.70 -4.79 -5.21
N LEU A 87 11.43 -5.17 -5.36
CA LEU A 87 10.77 -6.08 -4.42
C LEU A 87 11.33 -7.51 -4.42
N HIS A 88 12.19 -7.89 -5.37
CA HIS A 88 12.89 -9.19 -5.34
C HIS A 88 14.25 -9.15 -4.63
N SER A 89 14.75 -7.96 -4.26
CA SER A 89 16.06 -7.83 -3.59
C SER A 89 16.12 -8.63 -2.29
N ALA A 90 15.07 -8.63 -1.48
CA ALA A 90 15.05 -9.39 -0.23
C ALA A 90 15.24 -10.89 -0.46
N LEU A 91 14.51 -11.47 -1.43
CA LEU A 91 14.68 -12.88 -1.81
C LEU A 91 16.08 -13.15 -2.35
N ASN A 92 16.56 -12.33 -3.28
CA ASN A 92 17.86 -12.52 -3.93
C ASN A 92 19.05 -12.38 -2.95
N ASN A 93 18.94 -11.50 -1.95
CA ASN A 93 20.02 -11.23 -1.00
C ASN A 93 19.95 -12.09 0.27
N SER A 94 18.83 -12.77 0.52
CA SER A 94 18.63 -13.61 1.72
C SER A 94 19.52 -14.85 1.78
N GLY A 95 20.07 -15.30 0.64
CA GLY A 95 20.78 -16.57 0.54
C GLY A 95 19.87 -17.81 0.57
N LEU A 96 18.55 -17.63 0.62
CA LEU A 96 17.58 -18.75 0.65
C LEU A 96 17.61 -19.57 -0.64
N LEU A 97 17.78 -18.92 -1.80
CA LEU A 97 17.82 -19.56 -3.12
C LEU A 97 19.03 -20.50 -3.27
N GLU A 98 20.12 -20.19 -2.58
CA GLU A 98 21.40 -20.88 -2.60
C GLU A 98 21.47 -21.99 -1.55
N ASN A 99 20.61 -21.92 -0.52
CA ASN A 99 20.57 -22.82 0.63
C ASN A 99 19.23 -23.56 0.73
N ASP A 100 18.30 -23.10 1.57
CA ASP A 100 17.04 -23.79 1.94
C ASP A 100 16.13 -24.15 0.76
N LEU A 101 16.14 -23.30 -0.26
CA LEU A 101 15.35 -23.46 -1.48
C LEU A 101 16.14 -24.10 -2.63
N LYS A 102 17.44 -24.36 -2.45
CA LYS A 102 18.31 -24.82 -3.54
C LYS A 102 17.69 -26.03 -4.26
N ASN A 103 17.59 -25.92 -5.58
CA ASN A 103 17.01 -26.93 -6.47
C ASN A 103 15.53 -27.27 -6.27
N ARG A 104 14.77 -26.52 -5.45
CA ARG A 104 13.32 -26.72 -5.33
C ARG A 104 12.61 -26.29 -6.62
N ASP A 105 11.81 -27.21 -7.17
CA ASP A 105 10.92 -26.95 -8.31
C ASP A 105 9.80 -25.98 -8.00
N PHE A 106 9.46 -25.87 -6.72
CA PHE A 106 8.42 -25.00 -6.22
C PHE A 106 8.75 -24.53 -4.81
N PHE A 107 8.58 -23.24 -4.57
CA PHE A 107 8.58 -22.65 -3.24
C PHE A 107 7.43 -21.67 -3.07
N GLU A 108 7.03 -21.51 -1.82
CA GLU A 108 6.06 -20.53 -1.33
C GLU A 108 6.62 -20.02 0.01
N ILE A 109 6.68 -18.69 0.15
CA ILE A 109 7.05 -18.04 1.40
C ILE A 109 6.06 -16.92 1.66
N ASP A 110 5.18 -17.13 2.63
CA ASP A 110 4.13 -16.18 3.02
C ASP A 110 4.58 -15.32 4.20
N SER A 111 4.39 -14.00 4.11
CA SER A 111 4.69 -13.05 5.20
C SER A 111 3.98 -13.35 6.52
N LYS A 112 2.81 -14.01 6.47
CA LYS A 112 2.00 -14.36 7.65
C LYS A 112 2.29 -15.74 8.24
N CYS A 113 3.24 -16.49 7.67
CA CYS A 113 3.59 -17.81 8.16
C CYS A 113 4.39 -17.72 9.47
N ASP A 114 3.67 -17.63 10.60
CA ASP A 114 4.25 -17.69 11.94
C ASP A 114 4.98 -19.03 12.15
N GLY A 115 6.23 -18.97 12.57
CA GLY A 115 7.12 -20.13 12.72
C GLY A 115 8.02 -20.43 11.51
N SER A 116 7.86 -19.72 10.39
CA SER A 116 8.79 -19.85 9.25
C SER A 116 10.20 -19.41 9.63
N THR A 117 11.21 -20.23 9.29
CA THR A 117 12.62 -19.85 9.39
C THR A 117 13.08 -18.96 8.24
N MET A 118 12.34 -18.97 7.12
CA MET A 118 12.69 -18.22 5.90
C MET A 118 12.23 -16.76 5.95
N VAL A 119 11.07 -16.49 6.56
CA VAL A 119 10.52 -15.12 6.69
C VAL A 119 11.48 -14.20 7.47
N PRO A 120 12.09 -14.61 8.59
CA PRO A 120 13.13 -13.83 9.27
C PRO A 120 14.33 -13.48 8.38
N GLU A 121 14.80 -14.41 7.54
CA GLU A 121 15.92 -14.14 6.63
C GLU A 121 15.55 -13.12 5.54
N LEU A 122 14.30 -13.17 5.05
CA LEU A 122 13.78 -12.12 4.16
C LEU A 122 13.70 -10.77 4.88
N ASN A 123 13.12 -10.72 6.08
CA ASN A 123 12.93 -9.48 6.83
C ASN A 123 14.25 -8.74 7.13
N LYS A 124 15.36 -9.46 7.33
CA LYS A 124 16.70 -8.84 7.48
C LYS A 124 17.16 -8.07 6.23
N GLN A 125 16.64 -8.44 5.06
CA GLN A 125 16.99 -7.87 3.76
C GLN A 125 15.93 -6.90 3.22
N ILE A 126 14.75 -6.82 3.87
CA ILE A 126 13.72 -5.86 3.51
C ILE A 126 14.14 -4.48 4.01
N GLU A 127 14.32 -3.55 3.07
CA GLU A 127 14.68 -2.17 3.38
C GLU A 127 13.57 -1.48 4.19
N ASN A 128 13.95 -0.57 5.09
CA ASN A 128 13.01 0.10 6.00
C ASN A 128 11.85 0.79 5.26
N LYS A 129 12.14 1.43 4.13
CA LYS A 129 11.14 2.11 3.28
C LYS A 129 10.54 1.19 2.22
N SER A 130 10.71 -0.13 2.30
CA SER A 130 10.12 -1.04 1.31
C SER A 130 8.61 -1.12 1.46
N LEU A 131 7.89 -1.18 0.33
CA LEU A 131 6.45 -1.46 0.29
C LEU A 131 6.07 -2.76 1.02
N LEU A 132 7.00 -3.72 1.13
CA LEU A 132 6.79 -4.99 1.83
C LEU A 132 6.52 -4.82 3.34
N ASN A 133 6.93 -3.70 3.95
CA ASN A 133 6.62 -3.38 5.34
C ASN A 133 5.18 -2.87 5.54
N HIS A 134 4.45 -2.63 4.46
CA HIS A 134 3.16 -1.95 4.47
C HIS A 134 2.02 -2.79 3.88
N GLY A 135 2.13 -4.12 3.95
CA GLY A 135 1.08 -5.01 3.45
C GLY A 135 1.34 -6.48 3.72
N THR A 136 0.47 -7.33 3.19
CA THR A 136 0.70 -8.78 3.12
C THR A 136 1.42 -9.09 1.81
N TRP A 137 2.50 -9.87 1.88
CA TRP A 137 3.20 -10.38 0.70
C TRP A 137 3.43 -11.88 0.75
N ALA A 138 3.68 -12.46 -0.42
CA ALA A 138 4.14 -13.83 -0.58
C ALA A 138 5.05 -13.96 -1.81
N TYR A 139 6.15 -14.70 -1.66
CA TYR A 139 6.98 -15.11 -2.80
C TYR A 139 6.60 -16.51 -3.25
N TYR A 140 6.51 -16.68 -4.57
CA TYR A 140 6.30 -17.98 -5.19
C TYR A 140 7.25 -18.19 -6.36
N GLY A 141 7.64 -19.43 -6.60
CA GLY A 141 8.31 -19.75 -7.86
C GLY A 141 9.19 -20.98 -7.84
N ASN A 142 10.18 -20.98 -8.73
CA ASN A 142 11.16 -22.04 -8.90
C ASN A 142 12.55 -21.55 -8.52
N ALA A 143 13.23 -22.29 -7.65
CA ALA A 143 14.55 -21.93 -7.15
C ALA A 143 15.68 -22.50 -8.01
N LYS A 144 15.40 -23.37 -8.99
CA LYS A 144 16.41 -23.87 -9.93
C LYS A 144 16.99 -22.73 -10.75
N LYS A 145 18.29 -22.83 -11.01
CA LYS A 145 19.01 -21.93 -11.92
C LYS A 145 18.40 -21.99 -13.33
N GLY A 146 18.20 -20.85 -13.96
CA GLY A 146 17.57 -20.76 -15.28
C GLY A 146 16.04 -20.75 -15.25
N LYS A 147 15.43 -20.72 -14.05
CA LYS A 147 13.98 -20.65 -13.84
C LYS A 147 13.55 -19.34 -13.14
N GLU A 148 14.37 -18.31 -13.24
CA GLU A 148 14.15 -17.00 -12.62
C GLU A 148 12.84 -16.36 -13.12
N SER A 149 12.49 -16.55 -14.39
CA SER A 149 11.23 -16.05 -14.99
C SER A 149 9.96 -16.67 -14.40
N GLU A 150 10.10 -17.74 -13.62
CA GLU A 150 8.99 -18.39 -12.90
C GLU A 150 8.94 -17.97 -11.43
N ARG A 151 9.62 -16.87 -11.04
CA ARG A 151 9.56 -16.29 -9.69
C ARG A 151 8.69 -15.02 -9.68
N TYR A 152 7.82 -14.97 -8.69
CA TYR A 152 6.80 -13.95 -8.53
C TYR A 152 6.74 -13.50 -7.07
N LEU A 153 6.50 -12.21 -6.87
CA LEU A 153 6.04 -11.67 -5.60
C LEU A 153 4.60 -11.19 -5.77
N PHE A 154 3.72 -11.61 -4.87
CA PHE A 154 2.38 -11.06 -4.74
C PHE A 154 2.35 -10.17 -3.50
N TRP A 155 1.80 -8.97 -3.63
CA TRP A 155 1.64 -8.02 -2.53
C TRP A 155 0.22 -7.44 -2.53
N THR A 156 -0.34 -7.22 -1.34
CA THR A 156 -1.61 -6.50 -1.15
C THR A 156 -1.53 -5.62 0.09
N SER A 157 -2.23 -4.50 0.07
CA SER A 157 -2.43 -3.64 1.25
C SER A 157 -3.34 -4.28 2.29
N VAL A 158 -4.11 -5.32 1.92
CA VAL A 158 -5.06 -5.98 2.81
C VAL A 158 -4.33 -6.82 3.86
N ASP A 159 -4.65 -6.59 5.14
CA ASP A 159 -4.21 -7.44 6.23
C ASP A 159 -4.99 -8.76 6.22
N THR A 160 -4.36 -9.80 5.69
CA THR A 160 -5.00 -11.10 5.47
C THR A 160 -5.46 -11.78 6.75
N ASP A 161 -4.83 -11.50 7.89
CA ASP A 161 -5.25 -12.03 9.20
C ASP A 161 -6.60 -11.47 9.67
N LYS A 162 -7.05 -10.35 9.10
CA LYS A 162 -8.32 -9.69 9.44
C LYS A 162 -9.47 -10.06 8.51
N ILE A 163 -9.24 -10.94 7.53
CA ILE A 163 -10.26 -11.37 6.58
C ILE A 163 -10.39 -12.89 6.54
N ASN A 164 -11.45 -13.38 5.88
CA ASN A 164 -11.70 -14.81 5.77
C ASN A 164 -10.91 -15.42 4.60
N ALA A 165 -10.73 -16.74 4.65
CA ALA A 165 -10.38 -17.52 3.47
C ALA A 165 -11.49 -17.45 2.41
N ASN A 166 -11.16 -17.76 1.16
CA ASN A 166 -12.04 -17.66 0.00
C ASN A 166 -12.53 -16.23 -0.28
N THR A 167 -11.74 -15.22 0.12
CA THR A 167 -12.03 -13.81 -0.15
C THR A 167 -11.18 -13.35 -1.33
N GLN A 168 -11.81 -12.73 -2.32
CA GLN A 168 -11.08 -12.11 -3.42
C GLN A 168 -10.46 -10.78 -2.95
N ILE A 169 -9.17 -10.60 -3.24
CA ILE A 169 -8.38 -9.42 -2.86
C ILE A 169 -7.63 -8.87 -4.09
N PRO A 170 -7.42 -7.55 -4.18
CA PRO A 170 -6.56 -6.96 -5.20
C PRO A 170 -5.10 -7.26 -4.84
N VAL A 171 -4.27 -7.49 -5.85
CA VAL A 171 -2.83 -7.73 -5.68
C VAL A 171 -1.99 -6.99 -6.70
N ILE A 172 -0.82 -6.52 -6.28
CA ILE A 172 0.32 -6.22 -7.15
C ILE A 172 1.10 -7.51 -7.33
N ILE A 173 1.42 -7.86 -8.57
CA ILE A 173 2.30 -8.99 -8.90
C ILE A 173 3.56 -8.45 -9.53
N SER A 174 4.71 -8.78 -8.97
CA SER A 174 6.04 -8.45 -9.51
C SER A 174 6.72 -9.71 -10.03
N THR A 175 7.17 -9.67 -11.28
CA THR A 175 8.01 -10.72 -11.90
C THR A 175 9.49 -10.45 -11.66
N ALA A 176 10.32 -11.50 -11.70
CA ALA A 176 11.75 -11.41 -11.41
C ALA A 176 12.55 -10.44 -12.31
N ASP A 177 12.03 -10.13 -13.50
CA ASP A 177 12.58 -9.12 -14.42
C ASP A 177 12.15 -7.68 -14.07
N GLY A 178 11.52 -7.47 -12.90
CA GLY A 178 11.16 -6.17 -12.37
C GLY A 178 9.90 -5.56 -13.00
N LYS A 179 9.06 -6.36 -13.68
CA LYS A 179 7.77 -5.89 -14.21
C LYS A 179 6.65 -6.09 -13.19
N PHE A 180 5.64 -5.23 -13.28
CA PHE A 180 4.52 -5.23 -12.35
C PHE A 180 3.17 -5.33 -13.07
N TYR A 181 2.20 -5.95 -12.41
CA TYR A 181 0.86 -6.19 -12.92
C TYR A 181 -0.16 -6.06 -11.80
N ILE A 182 -1.35 -5.53 -12.13
CA ILE A 182 -2.48 -5.49 -11.18
C ILE A 182 -3.44 -6.63 -11.52
N SER A 183 -3.76 -7.43 -10.51
CA SER A 183 -4.62 -8.59 -10.64
C SER A 183 -5.44 -8.79 -9.36
N SER A 184 -6.12 -9.92 -9.28
CA SER A 184 -6.82 -10.35 -8.07
C SER A 184 -6.38 -11.75 -7.68
N SER A 185 -6.30 -12.02 -6.38
CA SER A 185 -6.06 -13.36 -5.84
C SER A 185 -7.16 -13.74 -4.87
N THR A 186 -7.31 -15.03 -4.61
CA THR A 186 -8.23 -15.53 -3.58
C THR A 186 -7.41 -15.91 -2.35
N THR A 187 -7.88 -15.55 -1.17
CA THR A 187 -7.21 -15.97 0.07
C THR A 187 -7.49 -17.44 0.38
N ALA A 188 -6.56 -18.12 1.04
CA ALA A 188 -6.81 -19.45 1.57
C ALA A 188 -6.31 -19.59 3.01
N ARG A 189 -6.99 -20.43 3.78
CA ARG A 189 -6.55 -20.80 5.11
C ARG A 189 -5.45 -21.84 5.01
N LYS A 190 -4.25 -21.51 5.48
CA LYS A 190 -3.18 -22.48 5.70
C LYS A 190 -3.47 -23.20 7.02
N ARG A 191 -3.44 -24.53 6.98
CA ARG A 191 -3.80 -25.36 8.14
C ARG A 191 -2.69 -25.30 9.18
N LYS A 192 -3.08 -25.46 10.45
CA LYS A 192 -2.13 -25.64 11.54
C LYS A 192 -1.35 -26.95 11.32
N ASP A 193 -0.04 -26.89 11.53
CA ASP A 193 0.80 -28.08 11.71
C ASP A 193 1.62 -27.96 13.01
N SER A 194 2.58 -28.85 13.22
CA SER A 194 3.42 -28.83 14.43
C SER A 194 4.34 -27.61 14.53
N ALA A 195 4.67 -26.97 13.41
CA ALA A 195 5.59 -25.86 13.30
C ALA A 195 4.88 -24.50 13.10
N HIS A 196 3.65 -24.48 12.59
CA HIS A 196 2.98 -23.25 12.15
C HIS A 196 1.55 -23.11 12.69
N LYS A 197 1.21 -21.89 13.14
CA LYS A 197 -0.18 -21.53 13.48
C LYS A 197 -1.01 -21.40 12.20
N PRO A 198 -2.34 -21.62 12.27
CA PRO A 198 -3.19 -21.39 11.10
C PRO A 198 -3.24 -19.89 10.79
N TYR A 199 -3.02 -19.53 9.52
CA TYR A 199 -3.07 -18.16 9.02
C TYR A 199 -3.82 -18.08 7.68
N ILE A 200 -4.12 -16.87 7.24
CA ILE A 200 -4.73 -16.63 5.93
C ILE A 200 -3.63 -16.14 4.98
N ALA A 201 -3.42 -16.88 3.90
CA ALA A 201 -2.43 -16.54 2.88
C ALA A 201 -3.10 -15.89 1.68
N ILE A 202 -2.31 -15.11 0.92
CA ILE A 202 -2.57 -14.93 -0.51
C ILE A 202 -2.45 -16.33 -1.12
N ALA A 203 -3.44 -16.81 -1.86
CA ALA A 203 -3.43 -18.18 -2.35
C ALA A 203 -3.78 -18.20 -3.84
N PRO A 204 -2.80 -17.89 -4.71
CA PRO A 204 -2.99 -18.10 -6.14
C PRO A 204 -3.39 -19.57 -6.38
N THR A 205 -4.55 -19.77 -6.97
CA THR A 205 -5.14 -21.06 -7.30
C THR A 205 -4.52 -21.60 -8.59
N GLY A 206 -4.15 -22.88 -8.61
CA GLY A 206 -3.74 -23.57 -9.83
C GLY A 206 -3.11 -24.93 -9.58
N LYS A 207 -2.77 -25.63 -10.67
CA LYS A 207 -2.11 -26.95 -10.66
C LYS A 207 -0.69 -26.85 -10.08
N SER A 208 -0.14 -27.96 -9.61
CA SER A 208 1.23 -28.05 -9.11
C SER A 208 2.26 -27.46 -10.08
N GLY A 209 3.02 -26.45 -9.65
CA GLY A 209 4.15 -25.88 -10.41
C GLY A 209 4.20 -24.35 -10.43
N SER A 210 5.38 -23.78 -10.54
CA SER A 210 5.63 -22.32 -10.57
C SER A 210 5.07 -21.60 -11.80
N SER A 211 4.90 -22.31 -12.92
CA SER A 211 4.36 -21.73 -14.17
C SER A 211 2.89 -21.32 -14.08
N GLN A 212 2.14 -21.81 -13.09
CA GLN A 212 0.72 -21.50 -12.91
C GLN A 212 0.46 -19.99 -12.72
N TYR A 213 1.42 -19.28 -12.13
CA TYR A 213 1.27 -17.87 -11.79
C TYR A 213 1.27 -16.95 -13.01
N LYS A 214 1.74 -17.43 -14.16
CA LYS A 214 1.66 -16.71 -15.44
C LYS A 214 0.22 -16.34 -15.79
N SER A 215 -0.76 -17.17 -15.42
CA SER A 215 -2.19 -16.89 -15.68
C SER A 215 -2.70 -15.63 -14.98
N TYR A 216 -2.06 -15.19 -13.90
CA TYR A 216 -2.46 -13.98 -13.17
C TYR A 216 -2.05 -12.68 -13.86
N ILE A 217 -1.08 -12.75 -14.77
CA ILE A 217 -0.51 -11.60 -15.49
C ILE A 217 -0.81 -11.64 -16.99
N ASP A 218 -1.27 -12.76 -17.53
CA ASP A 218 -1.59 -12.91 -18.94
C ASP A 218 -2.71 -11.95 -19.37
N GLY A 219 -2.49 -11.23 -20.48
CA GLY A 219 -3.40 -10.18 -20.96
C GLY A 219 -3.56 -8.96 -20.04
N LYS A 220 -2.81 -8.85 -18.93
CA LYS A 220 -2.85 -7.68 -18.03
C LYS A 220 -1.92 -6.58 -18.51
N LYS A 221 -2.26 -5.33 -18.16
CA LYS A 221 -1.38 -4.18 -18.39
C LYS A 221 -0.09 -4.36 -17.57
N GLN A 222 1.03 -4.26 -18.24
CA GLN A 222 2.36 -4.24 -17.63
C GLN A 222 2.71 -2.82 -17.20
N TYR A 223 3.29 -2.69 -16.02
CA TYR A 223 3.87 -1.45 -15.48
C TYR A 223 5.38 -1.63 -15.32
N ASN A 224 6.14 -0.59 -15.60
CA ASN A 224 7.61 -0.65 -15.59
C ASN A 224 8.23 -0.19 -14.27
N THR A 225 7.48 0.53 -13.45
CA THR A 225 7.93 1.01 -12.14
C THR A 225 6.93 0.58 -11.06
N LEU A 226 7.44 0.43 -9.83
CA LEU A 226 6.59 0.12 -8.69
C LEU A 226 5.62 1.28 -8.38
N GLU A 227 6.04 2.53 -8.60
CA GLU A 227 5.18 3.70 -8.39
C GLU A 227 3.95 3.70 -9.31
N GLU A 228 4.13 3.42 -10.61
CA GLU A 228 3.03 3.34 -11.55
C GLU A 228 2.08 2.18 -11.21
N ALA A 229 2.64 1.03 -10.84
CA ALA A 229 1.86 -0.12 -10.41
C ALA A 229 1.08 0.20 -9.13
N TYR A 230 1.71 0.84 -8.14
CA TYR A 230 1.06 1.21 -6.89
C TYR A 230 -0.08 2.20 -7.10
N LYS A 231 0.10 3.21 -7.96
CA LYS A 231 -0.98 4.14 -8.33
C LYS A 231 -2.17 3.40 -8.94
N ALA A 232 -1.91 2.50 -9.90
CA ALA A 232 -2.96 1.69 -10.51
C ALA A 232 -3.64 0.74 -9.52
N TYR A 233 -2.87 0.13 -8.61
CA TYR A 233 -3.39 -0.68 -7.52
C TYR A 233 -4.30 0.14 -6.61
N ALA A 234 -3.86 1.32 -6.18
CA ALA A 234 -4.64 2.21 -5.32
C ALA A 234 -5.95 2.64 -5.99
N ASP A 235 -5.95 2.88 -7.30
CA ASP A 235 -7.17 3.16 -8.06
C ASP A 235 -8.12 1.96 -8.09
N VAL A 236 -7.61 0.74 -8.31
CA VAL A 236 -8.41 -0.49 -8.23
C VAL A 236 -8.97 -0.70 -6.83
N VAL A 237 -8.18 -0.46 -5.79
CA VAL A 237 -8.64 -0.56 -4.40
C VAL A 237 -9.76 0.45 -4.11
N LYS A 238 -9.60 1.71 -4.54
CA LYS A 238 -10.61 2.75 -4.26
C LYS A 238 -11.92 2.51 -5.00
N ASN A 239 -11.87 1.99 -6.24
CA ASN A 239 -13.05 1.84 -7.09
C ASN A 239 -13.71 0.47 -6.96
N ASP A 240 -12.93 -0.61 -7.01
CA ASP A 240 -13.46 -1.98 -7.12
C ASP A 240 -13.44 -2.72 -5.77
N TYR A 241 -12.56 -2.31 -4.85
CA TYR A 241 -12.43 -2.90 -3.51
C TYR A 241 -12.53 -1.84 -2.41
N SER A 242 -13.51 -0.95 -2.52
CA SER A 242 -13.64 0.25 -1.68
C SER A 242 -13.67 -0.01 -0.17
N ASN A 243 -14.06 -1.21 0.26
CA ASN A 243 -13.96 -1.68 1.65
C ASN A 243 -12.53 -1.74 2.18
N TYR A 244 -11.52 -1.75 1.30
CA TYR A 244 -10.09 -1.79 1.65
C TYR A 244 -9.38 -0.46 1.37
N LYS A 245 -10.09 0.62 1.02
CA LYS A 245 -9.47 1.93 0.72
C LYS A 245 -8.59 2.45 1.86
N ASP A 246 -8.99 2.18 3.10
CA ASP A 246 -8.29 2.65 4.30
C ASP A 246 -7.10 1.74 4.67
N THR A 247 -6.85 0.69 3.87
CA THR A 247 -5.66 -0.18 4.01
C THR A 247 -4.46 0.34 3.22
N LEU A 248 -4.67 1.28 2.28
CA LEU A 248 -3.61 1.81 1.44
C LEU A 248 -2.58 2.59 2.29
N PRO A 249 -1.30 2.21 2.25
CA PRO A 249 -0.28 2.99 2.93
C PRO A 249 -0.08 4.36 2.28
N GLN A 250 0.24 5.35 3.12
CA GLN A 250 0.46 6.75 2.73
C GLN A 250 1.92 7.05 2.44
#